data_AF-A0A1I5ULV4-F1
#
_entry.id   AF-A0A1I5ULV4-F1
#
_cell.length_a   1.000
_cell.length_b   1.000
_cell.length_c   1.000
_cell.angle_alpha   90.00
_cell.angle_beta   90.00
_cell.angle_gamma   90.00
#
_symmetry.space_group_name_H-M   'P 1'
#
loop_
_entity.id
_entity.type
_entity.pdbx_description
1 polymer ?
#
loop_
_entity_poly.entity_id
_entity_poly.type
_entity_poly.pdbx_seq_one_letter_code
_entity_poly.pdbx_strand_id
1 'polypeptide(L)'
;MERCELYDVEVLDGYFSGIAYIFENEKRFIVEISYDIEFKKLVLKNCCNPLYNSYLEKYELETLEDIKNRNYNLLENEVLNFIRTNGSLVFTKDQYSSNRW
;
A
#
# COMPACT_ATOMS: atom_id res chain seq x y z
N MET A 1 19.38 -0.92 -5.22
CA MET A 1 18.64 -1.61 -4.14
C MET A 1 17.20 -1.17 -4.24
N GLU A 2 16.30 -2.11 -4.47
CA GLU A 2 14.87 -1.81 -4.55
C GLU A 2 14.31 -1.68 -3.13
N ARG A 3 13.51 -0.64 -2.89
CA ARG A 3 12.83 -0.44 -1.61
C ARG A 3 11.47 0.20 -1.84
N CYS A 4 10.54 -0.08 -0.93
CA CYS A 4 9.23 0.55 -0.89
C CYS A 4 9.00 1.15 0.49
N GLU A 5 8.40 2.35 0.52
CA GLU A 5 7.95 3.01 1.74
C GLU A 5 6.44 3.27 1.61
N LEU A 6 5.68 2.99 2.68
CA LEU A 6 4.22 3.10 2.71
C LEU A 6 3.79 4.26 3.62
N TYR A 7 2.88 5.09 3.13
CA TYR A 7 2.36 6.28 3.80
C TYR A 7 0.84 6.34 3.72
N ASP A 8 0.21 7.08 4.62
CA ASP A 8 -1.26 7.29 4.65
C ASP A 8 -2.05 5.98 4.54
N VAL A 9 -1.61 4.99 5.30
CA VAL A 9 -2.11 3.62 5.16
C VAL A 9 -3.42 3.46 5.94
N GLU A 10 -4.40 2.88 5.25
CA GLU A 10 -5.65 2.41 5.83
C GLU A 10 -5.78 0.90 5.58
N VAL A 11 -6.27 0.19 6.60
CA VAL A 11 -6.62 -1.24 6.50
C VAL A 11 -8.03 -1.41 7.01
N LEU A 12 -8.96 -1.75 6.11
CA LEU A 12 -10.38 -1.89 6.43
C LEU A 12 -10.95 -3.13 5.74
N ASP A 13 -11.59 -4.00 6.53
CA ASP A 13 -12.39 -5.13 6.04
C ASP A 13 -11.69 -6.01 4.98
N GLY A 14 -10.43 -6.40 5.25
CA GLY A 14 -9.65 -7.23 4.32
C GLY A 14 -9.02 -6.47 3.15
N TYR A 15 -9.13 -5.14 3.13
CA TYR A 15 -8.52 -4.28 2.12
C TYR A 15 -7.43 -3.40 2.72
N PHE A 16 -6.33 -3.23 1.99
CA PHE A 16 -5.26 -2.29 2.29
C PHE A 16 -5.23 -1.18 1.24
N SER A 17 -5.08 0.07 1.65
CA SER A 17 -4.81 1.20 0.76
C SER A 17 -3.83 2.19 1.36
N GLY A 18 -3.14 2.94 0.50
CA GLY A 18 -2.27 4.03 0.93
C GLY A 18 -1.46 4.60 -0.22
N ILE A 19 -0.36 5.26 0.11
CA ILE A 19 0.61 5.80 -0.84
C ILE A 19 1.90 4.99 -0.76
N ALA A 20 2.40 4.55 -1.91
CA ALA A 20 3.66 3.82 -2.03
C ALA A 20 4.72 4.68 -2.72
N TYR A 21 5.89 4.77 -2.09
CA TYR A 21 7.09 5.32 -2.70
C TYR A 21 7.98 4.15 -3.12
N ILE A 22 8.06 3.91 -4.42
CA ILE A 22 8.81 2.79 -4.99
C ILE A 22 10.12 3.32 -5.53
N PHE A 23 11.25 2.85 -5.00
CA PHE A 23 12.57 3.26 -5.43
C PHE A 23 13.22 2.15 -6.26
N GLU A 24 13.35 2.38 -7.57
CA GLU A 24 13.89 1.43 -8.55
C GLU A 24 14.81 2.19 -9.51
N ASN A 25 16.03 1.69 -9.76
CA ASN A 25 16.97 2.26 -10.74
C ASN A 25 17.17 3.78 -10.63
N GLU A 26 17.43 4.27 -9.40
CA GLU A 26 17.60 5.70 -9.06
C GLU A 26 16.36 6.58 -9.31
N LYS A 27 15.24 5.98 -9.73
CA LYS A 27 13.95 6.64 -9.87
C LYS A 27 13.09 6.37 -8.64
N ARG A 28 12.24 7.34 -8.32
CA ARG A 28 11.19 7.21 -7.33
C ARG A 28 9.85 7.35 -8.03
N PHE A 29 8.99 6.34 -7.88
CA PHE A 29 7.60 6.39 -8.31
C PHE A 29 6.72 6.65 -7.10
N ILE A 30 5.77 7.56 -7.25
CA ILE A 30 4.80 7.91 -6.19
C ILE A 30 3.42 7.53 -6.69
N VAL A 31 2.83 6.51 -6.08
CA VAL A 31 1.57 5.92 -6.54
C VAL A 31 0.64 5.69 -5.37
N GLU A 32 -0.66 5.76 -5.65
CA GLU A 32 -1.66 5.17 -4.78
C GLU A 32 -1.61 3.65 -4.93
N ILE A 33 -1.53 2.94 -3.81
CA ILE A 33 -1.52 1.48 -3.75
C ILE A 33 -2.80 0.99 -3.12
N SER A 34 -3.31 -0.10 -3.67
CA SER A 34 -4.40 -0.85 -3.09
C SER A 34 -4.13 -2.34 -3.17
N TYR A 35 -4.44 -3.08 -2.12
CA TYR A 35 -4.25 -4.52 -2.06
C TYR A 35 -5.44 -5.19 -1.39
N ASP A 36 -6.09 -6.06 -2.13
CA ASP A 36 -7.14 -6.94 -1.62
C ASP A 36 -6.48 -8.20 -1.04
N ILE A 37 -6.66 -8.43 0.26
CA ILE A 37 -5.99 -9.52 0.99
C ILE A 37 -6.60 -10.88 0.66
N GLU A 38 -7.93 -10.95 0.47
CA GLU A 38 -8.63 -12.19 0.16
C GLU A 38 -8.28 -12.69 -1.24
N PHE A 39 -8.35 -11.79 -2.23
CA PHE A 39 -8.10 -12.12 -3.63
C PHE A 39 -6.65 -11.95 -4.06
N LYS A 40 -5.77 -11.49 -3.14
CA LYS A 40 -4.36 -11.18 -3.41
C LYS A 40 -4.20 -10.30 -4.64
N LYS A 41 -4.97 -9.22 -4.70
CA LYS A 41 -5.03 -8.35 -5.88
C LYS A 41 -4.44 -6.99 -5.58
N LEU A 42 -3.27 -6.72 -6.16
CA LEU A 42 -2.59 -5.44 -6.08
C LEU A 42 -2.95 -4.52 -7.25
N VAL A 43 -3.25 -3.25 -6.95
CA VAL A 43 -3.54 -2.21 -7.94
C VAL A 43 -2.72 -0.97 -7.62
N LEU A 44 -2.12 -0.38 -8.65
CA LEU A 44 -1.46 0.93 -8.58
C LEU A 44 -2.26 1.96 -9.36
N LYS A 45 -2.35 3.17 -8.82
CA LYS A 45 -2.96 4.34 -9.47
C LYS A 45 -2.06 5.55 -9.33
N ASN A 46 -2.26 6.54 -10.20
CA ASN A 46 -1.58 7.82 -10.07
C ASN A 46 -1.93 8.50 -8.75
N CYS A 47 -0.90 8.92 -8.01
CA CYS A 47 -1.10 9.70 -6.80
C CYS A 47 -1.57 11.11 -7.15
N CYS A 48 -2.80 11.44 -6.77
CA CYS A 48 -3.38 12.76 -7.00
C CYS A 48 -3.25 13.70 -5.80
N ASN A 49 -2.67 13.23 -4.69
CA ASN A 49 -2.52 14.00 -3.47
C ASN A 49 -1.26 14.91 -3.53
N PRO A 50 -1.41 16.25 -3.54
CA PRO A 50 -0.30 17.18 -3.65
C PRO A 50 0.71 17.13 -2.49
N LEU A 51 0.33 16.57 -1.34
CA LEU A 51 1.23 16.38 -0.21
C LEU A 51 2.37 15.40 -0.56
N TYR A 52 2.06 14.38 -1.37
CA TYR A 52 2.99 13.33 -1.76
C TYR A 52 3.54 13.55 -3.17
N ASN A 53 2.72 14.07 -4.09
CA ASN A 53 3.08 14.35 -5.48
C ASN A 53 2.88 15.84 -5.81
N SER A 54 3.78 16.70 -5.33
CA SER A 54 3.69 18.16 -5.51
C SER A 54 3.73 18.60 -6.98
N TYR A 55 4.31 17.78 -7.85
CA TYR A 55 4.41 18.04 -9.29
C TYR A 55 3.25 17.45 -10.08
N LEU A 56 2.34 16.71 -9.43
CA LEU A 56 1.20 16.03 -10.04
C LEU A 56 1.62 15.19 -11.25
N GLU A 57 2.79 14.55 -11.17
CA GLU A 57 3.27 13.63 -12.20
C GLU A 57 2.26 12.50 -12.37
N LYS A 58 1.94 12.19 -13.63
CA LYS A 58 1.05 11.10 -13.99
C LYS A 58 1.79 10.13 -14.91
N TYR A 59 1.61 8.86 -14.62
CA TYR A 59 2.08 7.74 -15.41
C TYR A 59 0.93 7.21 -16.26
N GLU A 60 1.26 6.77 -17.47
CA GLU A 60 0.34 6.03 -18.31
C GLU A 60 -0.02 4.68 -17.65
N LEU A 61 -1.17 4.12 -18.01
CA LEU A 61 -1.66 2.87 -17.43
C LEU A 61 -0.66 1.72 -17.61
N GLU A 62 -0.07 1.59 -18.80
CA GLU A 62 0.94 0.58 -19.10
C GLU A 62 2.17 0.72 -18.20
N THR A 63 2.61 1.95 -17.93
CA THR A 63 3.72 2.22 -17.02
C THR A 63 3.39 1.79 -15.58
N LEU A 64 2.16 2.05 -15.12
CA LEU A 64 1.72 1.59 -13.79
C LEU A 64 1.68 0.06 -13.69
N GLU A 65 1.19 -0.62 -14.73
CA GLU A 65 1.18 -2.08 -14.78
C GLU A 65 2.58 -2.66 -14.79
N ASP A 66 3.49 -2.06 -15.54
CA ASP A 66 4.90 -2.44 -15.58
C ASP A 66 5.59 -2.27 -14.22
N ILE A 67 5.39 -1.11 -13.57
CA ILE A 67 5.91 -0.86 -12.21
C ILE A 67 5.35 -1.90 -11.24
N LYS A 68 4.03 -2.14 -11.28
CA LYS A 68 3.35 -3.15 -10.46
C LYS A 68 3.97 -4.53 -10.67
N ASN A 69 4.10 -4.98 -11.92
CA ASN A 69 4.56 -6.33 -12.23
C ASN A 69 6.02 -6.54 -11.82
N ARG A 70 6.90 -5.56 -12.07
CA ARG A 70 8.31 -5.63 -11.64
C ARG A 70 8.47 -5.64 -10.12
N ASN A 71 7.64 -4.89 -9.41
CA ASN A 71 7.76 -4.70 -7.97
C ASN A 71 6.74 -5.53 -7.15
N TYR A 72 5.98 -6.44 -7.77
CA TYR A 72 4.82 -7.07 -7.14
C TYR A 72 5.16 -7.73 -5.80
N ASN A 73 6.20 -8.56 -5.78
CA ASN A 73 6.61 -9.29 -4.57
C ASN A 73 7.10 -8.34 -3.47
N LEU A 74 7.81 -7.27 -3.84
CA LEU A 74 8.26 -6.26 -2.88
C LEU A 74 7.04 -5.56 -2.25
N LEU A 75 6.11 -5.08 -3.08
CA LEU A 75 4.92 -4.38 -2.63
C LEU A 75 4.03 -5.27 -1.76
N GLU A 76 3.77 -6.51 -2.20
CA GLU A 76 2.99 -7.47 -1.43
C GLU A 76 3.64 -7.75 -0.07
N ASN A 77 4.96 -7.97 -0.03
CA ASN A 77 5.67 -8.22 1.22
C ASN A 77 5.61 -7.01 2.17
N GLU A 78 5.79 -5.78 1.68
CA GLU A 78 5.69 -4.58 2.51
C GLU A 78 4.28 -4.37 3.05
N VAL A 79 3.25 -4.58 2.20
CA VAL A 79 1.84 -4.53 2.62
C VAL A 79 1.57 -5.56 3.72
N LEU A 80 1.95 -6.82 3.51
CA LEU A 80 1.72 -7.89 4.49
C LEU A 80 2.53 -7.69 5.77
N ASN A 81 3.76 -7.16 5.67
CA ASN A 81 4.57 -6.81 6.84
C ASN A 81 3.96 -5.65 7.62
N PHE A 82 3.43 -4.63 6.94
CA PHE A 82 2.69 -3.54 7.58
C PHE A 82 1.46 -4.09 8.31
N ILE A 83 0.66 -4.93 7.65
CA ILE A 83 -0.53 -5.54 8.27
C ILE A 83 -0.14 -6.44 9.44
N ARG A 84 0.95 -7.21 9.38
CA ARG A 84 1.37 -8.05 10.51
C ARG A 84 1.86 -7.21 11.69
N THR A 85 2.63 -6.17 11.42
CA THR A 85 3.25 -5.33 12.47
C THR A 85 2.22 -4.39 13.10
N ASN A 86 1.38 -3.75 12.27
CA ASN A 86 0.39 -2.75 12.71
C ASN A 86 -1.03 -3.32 12.84
N GLY A 87 -1.40 -4.35 12.08
CA GLY A 87 -2.64 -5.09 12.32
C GLY A 87 -2.60 -5.89 13.63
N SER A 88 -1.42 -6.28 14.14
CA SER A 88 -1.31 -6.71 15.54
C SER A 88 -1.78 -5.63 16.52
N LEU A 89 -1.69 -4.33 16.19
CA LEU A 89 -2.25 -3.24 17.01
C LEU A 89 -3.77 -3.07 16.81
N VAL A 90 -4.31 -3.39 15.62
CA VAL A 90 -5.76 -3.32 15.34
C VAL A 90 -6.52 -4.51 15.94
N PHE A 91 -5.91 -5.70 15.99
CA PHE A 91 -6.51 -6.91 16.57
C PHE A 91 -6.31 -7.05 18.10
N THR A 92 -5.47 -6.24 18.75
CA THR A 92 -5.17 -6.36 20.20
C THR A 92 -5.80 -5.29 21.09
N LYS A 93 -6.64 -4.39 20.56
CA LYS A 93 -7.44 -3.47 21.37
C LYS A 93 -8.89 -3.49 20.90
N ASP A 94 -9.76 -4.04 21.74
CA ASP A 94 -11.21 -3.86 21.75
C ASP A 94 -12.11 -4.76 20.89
N GLN A 95 -11.90 -6.08 20.88
CA GLN A 95 -13.01 -7.02 20.58
C GLN A 95 -13.24 -8.18 21.59
N TYR A 96 -12.57 -8.21 22.75
CA TYR A 96 -12.87 -9.20 23.80
C TYR A 96 -13.01 -8.62 25.22
N SER A 97 -13.52 -7.41 25.37
CA SER A 97 -13.90 -6.92 26.70
C SER A 97 -15.02 -5.88 26.68
N SER A 98 -16.27 -6.34 26.51
CA SER A 98 -17.39 -5.88 27.36
C SER A 98 -18.70 -6.61 27.02
N ASN A 99 -19.05 -7.55 27.90
CA ASN A 99 -20.40 -7.88 28.41
C ASN A 99 -21.63 -7.57 27.52
N ARG A 100 -22.37 -8.64 27.20
CA ARG A 100 -23.83 -8.67 27.43
C ARG A 100 -24.24 -10.02 28.01
N TRP A 101 -24.67 -9.93 29.27
CA TRP A 101 -25.62 -10.73 30.06
C TRP A 101 -26.03 -12.12 29.56
#